data_AF-A0A3M1FAN2-F1
#
_entry.id   AF-A0A3M1FAN2-F1
#
_cell.length_a   1.000
_cell.length_b   1.000
_cell.length_c   1.000
_cell.angle_alpha   90.00
_cell.angle_beta   90.00
_cell.angle_gamma   90.00
#
_symmetry.space_group_name_H-M   'P 1'
#
loop_
_entity.id
_entity.type
_entity.pdbx_description
1 polymer ?
#
loop_
_entity_poly.entity_id
_entity_poly.type
_entity_poly.pdbx_seq_one_letter_code
_entity_poly.pdbx_strand_id
1 'polypeptide(L)'
;MHVLPTTLAGNPNIGLFGFCTDRYCLISSQVSPQDKKEFSTILNVPLIELTIAGTDLLGVFLAGNKKSLLIPNITFPHERNILKTHNIPFTVIESHLTCLGNTIVANDKGAIISPEFPEETQRAIAAALNVPVKQTTIASLPTPGSLIATNKKYGLISPDATAEERDIITKTLGITLTEGTVNMGNPYIRSGILCNSKGFLIGNNSGGPEIVNADEALGFTNQENHPETNNEHPA
;
A
#
# COMPACT_ATOMS: atom_id res chain seq x y z
N MET A 1 18.89 -6.57 0.32
CA MET A 1 17.98 -6.54 1.49
C MET A 1 16.70 -5.86 1.02
N HIS A 2 15.57 -6.52 1.14
CA HIS A 2 14.26 -6.06 0.65
C HIS A 2 13.28 -5.73 1.78
N VAL A 3 13.66 -5.99 3.03
CA VAL A 3 12.91 -5.69 4.24
C VAL A 3 13.74 -4.81 5.17
N LEU A 4 13.10 -3.81 5.78
CA LEU A 4 13.71 -2.99 6.83
C LEU A 4 12.71 -2.73 7.98
N PRO A 5 12.96 -3.29 9.18
CA PRO A 5 12.27 -2.89 10.40
C PRO A 5 12.73 -1.51 10.86
N THR A 6 11.83 -0.54 10.96
CA THR A 6 12.19 0.87 11.21
C THR A 6 11.06 1.68 11.87
N THR A 7 11.32 2.96 12.13
CA THR A 7 10.31 3.95 12.53
C THR A 7 10.35 5.14 11.59
N LEU A 8 9.24 5.86 11.50
CA LEU A 8 9.18 7.16 10.83
C LEU A 8 8.87 8.21 11.90
N ALA A 9 9.80 9.16 12.09
CA ALA A 9 9.70 10.16 13.15
C ALA A 9 9.47 9.54 14.55
N GLY A 10 10.10 8.39 14.83
CA GLY A 10 9.93 7.65 16.09
C GLY A 10 8.61 6.89 16.23
N ASN A 11 7.77 6.87 15.20
CA ASN A 11 6.50 6.14 15.20
C ASN A 11 6.63 4.80 14.43
N PRO A 12 6.22 3.66 15.02
CA PRO A 12 6.24 2.36 14.35
C PRO A 12 5.11 2.21 13.31
N ASN A 13 4.12 3.10 13.29
CA ASN A 13 3.04 3.11 12.30
C ASN A 13 3.49 3.80 11.00
N ILE A 14 4.55 3.25 10.40
CA ILE A 14 5.24 3.83 9.27
C ILE A 14 4.37 3.99 8.01
N GLY A 15 3.40 3.10 7.80
CA GLY A 15 2.56 3.14 6.61
C GLY A 15 1.57 4.30 6.62
N LEU A 16 1.37 4.96 7.76
CA LEU A 16 0.60 6.20 7.84
C LEU A 16 1.31 7.38 7.17
N PHE A 17 2.64 7.37 7.10
CA PHE A 17 3.45 8.52 6.67
C PHE A 17 3.92 8.41 5.22
N GLY A 18 3.44 7.43 4.46
CA GLY A 18 3.88 7.23 3.09
C GLY A 18 2.88 6.49 2.20
N PHE A 19 3.09 6.65 0.89
CA PHE A 19 2.41 5.91 -0.15
C PHE A 19 3.43 5.47 -1.19
N CYS A 20 3.51 4.17 -1.46
CA CYS A 20 4.55 3.61 -2.31
C CYS A 20 3.95 2.94 -3.56
N THR A 21 4.64 3.09 -4.68
CA THR A 21 4.39 2.39 -5.94
C THR A 21 5.70 1.81 -6.46
N ASP A 22 5.65 1.07 -7.56
CA ASP A 22 6.86 0.58 -8.24
C ASP A 22 7.66 1.70 -8.95
N ARG A 23 7.13 2.93 -9.00
CA ARG A 23 7.74 4.08 -9.71
C ARG A 23 8.27 5.17 -8.78
N TYR A 24 7.59 5.42 -7.68
CA TYR A 24 7.92 6.47 -6.71
C TYR A 24 7.34 6.11 -5.35
N CYS A 25 7.89 6.72 -4.30
CA CYS A 25 7.34 6.69 -2.96
C CYS A 25 7.13 8.13 -2.47
N LEU A 26 5.89 8.47 -2.13
CA LEU A 26 5.55 9.71 -1.44
C LEU A 26 5.76 9.49 0.05
N ILE A 27 6.48 10.39 0.70
CA ILE A 27 6.86 10.23 2.10
C ILE A 27 6.79 11.55 2.86
N SER A 28 6.54 11.45 4.17
CA SER A 28 6.58 12.58 5.08
C SER A 28 7.91 13.34 5.03
N SER A 29 7.81 14.66 5.19
CA SER A 29 8.96 15.56 5.33
C SER A 29 9.74 15.34 6.63
N GLN A 30 9.12 14.73 7.66
CA GLN A 30 9.70 14.46 8.98
C GLN A 30 10.80 13.38 8.95
N VAL A 31 10.95 12.69 7.82
CA VAL A 31 11.93 11.60 7.67
C VAL A 31 13.34 12.17 7.51
N SER A 32 14.30 11.64 8.27
CA SER A 32 15.67 12.14 8.22
C SER A 32 16.32 11.89 6.85
N PRO A 33 17.31 12.70 6.43
CA PRO A 33 18.03 12.46 5.17
C PRO A 33 18.75 11.11 5.11
N GLN A 34 19.16 10.56 6.26
CA GLN A 34 19.77 9.24 6.36
C GLN A 34 18.74 8.15 6.07
N ASP A 35 17.59 8.20 6.76
CA ASP A 35 16.49 7.25 6.58
C ASP A 35 15.95 7.29 5.15
N LYS A 36 15.84 8.48 4.54
CA LYS A 36 15.45 8.61 3.12
C LYS A 36 16.38 7.82 2.19
N LYS A 37 17.70 7.86 2.40
CA LYS A 37 18.65 7.07 1.57
C LYS A 37 18.43 5.57 1.74
N GLU A 38 18.24 5.14 2.98
CA GLU A 38 18.02 3.73 3.29
C GLU A 38 16.69 3.24 2.69
N PHE A 39 15.60 3.98 2.89
CA PHE A 39 14.28 3.63 2.36
C PHE A 39 14.24 3.62 0.84
N SER A 40 14.92 4.57 0.18
CA SER A 40 15.02 4.58 -1.28
C SER A 40 15.78 3.36 -1.80
N THR A 41 16.78 2.88 -1.04
CA THR A 41 17.52 1.66 -1.37
C THR A 41 16.64 0.41 -1.22
N ILE A 42 15.90 0.28 -0.12
CA ILE A 42 15.02 -0.87 0.14
C ILE A 42 13.83 -0.91 -0.82
N LEU A 43 13.13 0.21 -1.00
CA LEU A 43 11.96 0.30 -1.89
C LEU A 43 12.36 0.41 -3.37
N ASN A 44 13.63 0.70 -3.66
CA ASN A 44 14.20 0.81 -5.01
C ASN A 44 13.37 1.73 -5.93
N VAL A 45 13.00 2.90 -5.39
CA VAL A 45 12.27 3.98 -6.07
C VAL A 45 12.70 5.34 -5.51
N PRO A 46 12.56 6.43 -6.28
CA PRO A 46 12.76 7.79 -5.76
C PRO A 46 11.72 8.11 -4.66
N LEU A 47 12.20 8.75 -3.60
CA LEU A 47 11.35 9.33 -2.56
C LEU A 47 11.05 10.79 -2.89
N ILE A 48 9.79 11.18 -2.71
CA ILE A 48 9.30 12.52 -2.94
C ILE A 48 8.58 12.96 -1.68
N GLU A 49 9.00 14.09 -1.13
CA GLU A 49 8.37 14.67 0.04
C GLU A 49 7.05 15.32 -0.34
N LEU A 50 6.00 15.05 0.44
CA LEU A 50 4.67 15.59 0.22
C LEU A 50 3.93 15.72 1.54
N THR A 51 2.99 16.65 1.59
CA THR A 51 1.92 16.70 2.58
C THR A 51 0.57 16.62 1.88
N ILE A 52 -0.46 16.17 2.58
CA ILE A 52 -1.85 16.28 2.11
C ILE A 52 -2.68 16.93 3.21
N ALA A 53 -3.43 17.96 2.84
CA ALA A 53 -4.22 18.78 3.76
C ALA A 53 -3.36 19.39 4.90
N GLY A 54 -2.09 19.70 4.60
CA GLY A 54 -1.14 20.24 5.58
C GLY A 54 -0.64 19.21 6.61
N THR A 55 -0.82 17.91 6.35
CA THR A 55 -0.38 16.83 7.25
C THR A 55 0.62 15.90 6.57
N ASP A 56 1.44 15.25 7.38
CA ASP A 56 2.38 14.20 6.96
C ASP A 56 1.73 12.81 6.83
N LEU A 57 0.41 12.68 7.02
CA LEU A 57 -0.33 11.41 7.05
C LEU A 57 -0.70 10.91 5.65
N LEU A 58 0.29 10.83 4.76
CA LEU A 58 0.12 10.47 3.36
C LEU A 58 -0.59 9.12 3.17
N GLY A 59 -0.28 8.13 4.00
CA GLY A 59 -0.91 6.81 3.94
C GLY A 59 -2.41 6.86 4.21
N VAL A 60 -2.88 7.81 5.02
CA VAL A 60 -4.30 7.98 5.34
C VAL A 60 -5.07 8.58 4.16
N PHE A 61 -4.45 9.51 3.44
CA PHE A 61 -5.12 10.29 2.40
C PHE A 61 -4.94 9.75 0.99
N LEU A 62 -3.91 8.97 0.73
CA LEU A 62 -3.53 8.56 -0.62
C LEU A 62 -3.84 7.09 -0.88
N ALA A 63 -4.44 6.86 -2.05
CA ALA A 63 -4.62 5.56 -2.67
C ALA A 63 -4.38 5.71 -4.17
N GLY A 64 -4.06 4.64 -4.90
CA GLY A 64 -3.85 4.75 -6.33
C GLY A 64 -3.20 3.54 -6.95
N ASN A 65 -3.02 3.60 -8.26
CA ASN A 65 -2.28 2.61 -9.04
C ASN A 65 -1.34 3.33 -10.02
N LYS A 66 -0.78 2.61 -11.01
CA LYS A 66 0.13 3.24 -11.98
C LYS A 66 -0.52 4.32 -12.87
N LYS A 67 -1.86 4.35 -12.97
CA LYS A 67 -2.61 5.24 -13.86
C LYS A 67 -2.90 6.58 -13.20
N SER A 68 -3.37 6.55 -11.96
CA SER A 68 -3.66 7.78 -11.21
C SER A 68 -3.42 7.55 -9.72
N LEU A 69 -2.80 8.55 -9.09
CA LEU A 69 -2.92 8.79 -7.67
C LEU A 69 -4.30 9.41 -7.39
N LEU A 70 -4.97 8.95 -6.35
CA LEU A 70 -6.20 9.56 -5.86
C LEU A 70 -5.85 10.46 -4.68
N ILE A 71 -6.31 11.69 -4.74
CA ILE A 71 -6.12 12.69 -3.69
C ILE A 71 -7.49 13.24 -3.26
N PRO A 72 -7.68 13.59 -1.98
CA PRO A 72 -8.94 14.14 -1.52
C PRO A 72 -9.12 15.59 -1.99
N ASN A 73 -10.38 16.05 -2.05
CA ASN A 73 -10.74 17.43 -2.39
C ASN A 73 -10.20 18.49 -1.41
N ILE A 74 -9.80 18.08 -0.21
CA ILE A 74 -9.12 18.94 0.78
C ILE A 74 -7.60 19.15 0.50
N THR A 75 -7.07 18.62 -0.60
CA THR A 75 -5.64 18.78 -0.97
C THR A 75 -5.34 20.21 -1.42
N PHE A 76 -4.32 20.83 -0.83
CA PHE A 76 -3.98 22.21 -1.10
C PHE A 76 -3.37 22.40 -2.50
N PRO A 77 -3.51 23.60 -3.11
CA PRO A 77 -2.94 23.88 -4.43
C PRO A 77 -1.42 23.67 -4.52
N HIS A 78 -0.67 24.02 -3.47
CA HIS A 78 0.79 23.85 -3.45
C HIS A 78 1.20 22.37 -3.40
N GLU A 79 0.47 21.53 -2.67
CA GLU A 79 0.65 20.07 -2.63
C GLU A 79 0.40 19.46 -4.02
N ARG A 80 -0.67 19.89 -4.70
CA ARG A 80 -0.94 19.51 -6.10
C ARG A 80 0.15 19.96 -7.06
N ASN A 81 0.79 21.10 -6.80
CA ASN A 81 1.90 21.58 -7.63
C ASN A 81 3.14 20.68 -7.51
N ILE A 82 3.43 20.15 -6.32
CA ILE A 82 4.52 19.18 -6.13
C ILE A 82 4.29 17.95 -6.99
N LEU A 83 3.07 17.39 -6.97
CA LEU A 83 2.71 16.23 -7.82
C LEU A 83 2.91 16.52 -9.31
N LYS A 84 2.54 17.72 -9.78
CA LYS A 84 2.76 18.16 -11.17
C LYS A 84 4.24 18.25 -11.52
N THR A 85 5.06 18.87 -10.66
CA THR A 85 6.51 19.01 -10.85
C THR A 85 7.19 17.64 -11.01
N HIS A 86 6.70 16.63 -10.29
CA HIS A 86 7.20 15.25 -10.38
C HIS A 86 6.51 14.39 -11.45
N ASN A 87 5.66 14.98 -12.30
CA ASN A 87 4.91 14.27 -13.35
C ASN A 87 4.09 13.08 -12.81
N ILE A 88 3.54 13.21 -11.60
CA ILE A 88 2.66 12.21 -11.01
C ILE A 88 1.23 12.49 -11.46
N PRO A 89 0.60 11.61 -12.25
CA PRO A 89 -0.80 11.77 -12.62
C PRO A 89 -1.67 11.60 -11.38
N PHE A 90 -2.58 12.54 -11.15
CA PHE A 90 -3.51 12.47 -10.03
C PHE A 90 -4.91 12.90 -10.43
N THR A 91 -5.89 12.40 -9.68
CA THR A 91 -7.30 12.76 -9.77
C THR A 91 -7.79 13.16 -8.39
N VAL A 92 -8.49 14.30 -8.32
CA VAL A 92 -9.16 14.74 -7.10
C VAL A 92 -10.48 13.99 -6.98
N ILE A 93 -10.69 13.31 -5.86
CA ILE A 93 -11.95 12.63 -5.56
C ILE A 93 -12.81 13.56 -4.71
N GLU A 94 -13.96 13.95 -5.27
CA GLU A 94 -15.00 14.69 -4.55
C GLU A 94 -15.80 13.70 -3.68
N SER A 95 -15.56 13.75 -2.37
CA SER A 95 -16.25 12.91 -1.39
C SER A 95 -16.16 13.50 0.01
N HIS A 96 -17.13 13.18 0.86
CA HIS A 96 -17.03 13.42 2.31
C HIS A 96 -16.03 12.47 2.99
N LEU A 97 -15.76 11.30 2.38
CA LEU A 97 -14.75 10.36 2.84
C LEU A 97 -13.37 10.80 2.35
N THR A 98 -12.73 11.70 3.09
CA THR A 98 -11.44 12.29 2.69
C THR A 98 -10.25 11.37 2.93
N CYS A 99 -10.35 10.43 3.86
CA CYS A 99 -9.31 9.44 4.15
C CYS A 99 -9.28 8.32 3.10
N LEU A 100 -9.02 8.67 1.84
CA LEU A 100 -9.07 7.74 0.70
C LEU A 100 -8.16 6.53 0.90
N GLY A 101 -7.03 6.72 1.57
CA GLY A 101 -6.13 5.63 1.90
C GLY A 101 -6.74 4.61 2.87
N ASN A 102 -7.58 5.04 3.81
CA ASN A 102 -8.26 4.11 4.72
C ASN A 102 -9.42 3.41 4.04
N THR A 103 -10.03 4.03 3.03
CA THR A 103 -11.27 3.56 2.42
C THR A 103 -11.08 2.92 1.05
N ILE A 104 -9.88 2.99 0.46
CA ILE A 104 -9.57 2.47 -0.89
C ILE A 104 -8.28 1.66 -0.89
N VAL A 105 -8.32 0.50 -1.54
CA VAL A 105 -7.17 -0.32 -1.91
C VAL A 105 -7.19 -0.47 -3.42
N ALA A 106 -6.10 -0.16 -4.10
CA ALA A 106 -6.06 -0.22 -5.55
C ALA A 106 -4.74 -0.82 -6.04
N ASN A 107 -4.83 -1.56 -7.14
CA ASN A 107 -3.68 -1.94 -7.93
C ASN A 107 -3.99 -1.79 -9.43
N ASP A 108 -3.13 -2.33 -10.28
CA ASP A 108 -3.26 -2.23 -11.74
C ASP A 108 -4.38 -3.08 -12.34
N LYS A 109 -5.01 -3.96 -11.56
CA LYS A 109 -6.05 -4.90 -12.00
C LYS A 109 -7.44 -4.56 -11.47
N GLY A 110 -7.53 -3.98 -10.28
CA GLY A 110 -8.81 -3.66 -9.63
C GLY A 110 -8.65 -2.70 -8.46
N ALA A 111 -9.78 -2.30 -7.90
CA ALA A 111 -9.84 -1.59 -6.64
C ALA A 111 -10.99 -2.08 -5.74
N ILE A 112 -10.72 -2.08 -4.44
CA ILE A 112 -11.66 -2.32 -3.37
C ILE A 112 -11.90 -1.01 -2.66
N ILE A 113 -13.17 -0.61 -2.52
CA ILE A 113 -13.55 0.63 -1.86
C ILE A 113 -14.55 0.37 -0.74
N SER A 114 -14.64 1.31 0.19
CA SER A 114 -15.64 1.32 1.25
C SER A 114 -17.07 1.23 0.69
N PRO A 115 -17.97 0.46 1.33
CA PRO A 115 -19.39 0.45 1.00
C PRO A 115 -20.08 1.80 1.28
N GLU A 116 -19.44 2.71 2.02
CA GLU A 116 -19.97 4.04 2.32
C GLU A 116 -19.83 5.02 1.15
N PHE A 117 -19.08 4.68 0.10
CA PHE A 117 -19.00 5.51 -1.09
C PHE A 117 -20.33 5.46 -1.88
N PRO A 118 -20.88 6.61 -2.29
CA PRO A 118 -22.02 6.63 -3.20
C PRO A 118 -21.60 6.15 -4.60
N GLU A 119 -22.57 5.68 -5.38
CA GLU A 119 -22.34 5.14 -6.73
C GLU A 119 -21.60 6.14 -7.65
N GLU A 120 -21.92 7.43 -7.54
CA GLU A 120 -21.24 8.49 -8.29
C GLU A 120 -19.72 8.52 -8.01
N THR A 121 -19.34 8.50 -6.72
CA THR A 121 -17.93 8.48 -6.33
C THR A 121 -17.27 7.16 -6.76
N GLN A 122 -17.96 6.03 -6.67
CA GLN A 122 -17.45 4.75 -7.19
C GLN A 122 -17.13 4.83 -8.68
N ARG A 123 -18.01 5.43 -9.50
CA ARG A 123 -17.78 5.63 -10.94
C ARG A 123 -16.59 6.55 -11.21
N ALA A 124 -16.46 7.63 -10.44
CA ALA A 124 -15.30 8.52 -10.53
C ALA A 124 -13.98 7.81 -10.22
N ILE A 125 -13.95 7.00 -9.15
CA ILE A 125 -12.78 6.19 -8.78
C ILE A 125 -12.45 5.18 -9.88
N ALA A 126 -13.45 4.47 -10.42
CA ALA A 126 -13.26 3.51 -11.50
C ALA A 126 -12.68 4.16 -12.76
N ALA A 127 -13.18 5.34 -13.14
CA ALA A 127 -12.68 6.10 -14.27
C ALA A 127 -11.25 6.59 -14.05
N ALA A 128 -10.95 7.12 -12.86
CA ALA A 128 -9.62 7.63 -12.51
C ALA A 128 -8.54 6.53 -12.52
N LEU A 129 -8.85 5.37 -11.93
CA LEU A 129 -7.91 4.25 -11.83
C LEU A 129 -7.88 3.38 -13.09
N ASN A 130 -8.91 3.47 -13.94
CA ASN A 130 -9.11 2.67 -15.14
C ASN A 130 -9.05 1.15 -14.86
N VAL A 131 -9.77 0.71 -13.82
CA VAL A 131 -9.86 -0.68 -13.37
C VAL A 131 -11.27 -0.97 -12.81
N PRO A 132 -11.72 -2.23 -12.77
CA PRO A 132 -12.96 -2.60 -12.08
C PRO A 132 -12.89 -2.25 -10.58
N VAL A 133 -14.01 -1.77 -10.05
CA VAL A 133 -14.14 -1.37 -8.63
C VAL A 133 -15.25 -2.17 -7.96
N LYS A 134 -14.95 -2.74 -6.79
CA LYS A 134 -15.92 -3.44 -5.93
C LYS A 134 -15.99 -2.83 -4.55
N GLN A 135 -17.19 -2.81 -3.99
CA GLN A 135 -17.43 -2.42 -2.61
C GLN A 135 -17.42 -3.67 -1.72
N THR A 136 -16.64 -3.63 -0.65
CA THR A 136 -16.67 -4.64 0.42
C THR A 136 -16.04 -4.07 1.68
N THR A 137 -16.30 -4.72 2.80
CA THR A 137 -15.59 -4.53 4.06
C THR A 137 -14.35 -5.44 4.13
N ILE A 138 -13.52 -5.18 5.14
CA ILE A 138 -12.56 -6.16 5.68
C ILE A 138 -12.83 -6.21 7.18
N ALA A 139 -12.96 -7.41 7.74
CA ALA A 139 -13.34 -7.61 9.14
C ALA A 139 -14.64 -6.86 9.52
N SER A 140 -15.60 -6.80 8.59
CA SER A 140 -16.85 -6.02 8.74
C SER A 140 -16.66 -4.50 8.98
N LEU A 141 -15.46 -3.96 8.73
CA LEU A 141 -15.18 -2.54 8.86
C LEU A 141 -15.26 -1.82 7.49
N PRO A 142 -15.78 -0.58 7.43
CA PRO A 142 -15.91 0.20 6.20
C PRO A 142 -14.59 0.83 5.73
N THR A 143 -13.45 0.42 6.29
CA THR A 143 -12.11 0.96 6.01
C THR A 143 -11.18 -0.12 5.48
N PRO A 144 -11.49 -0.72 4.31
CA PRO A 144 -10.69 -1.82 3.76
C PRO A 144 -9.22 -1.42 3.55
N GLY A 145 -8.94 -0.17 3.21
CA GLY A 145 -7.58 0.35 3.03
C GLY A 145 -6.70 0.28 4.27
N SER A 146 -7.27 0.37 5.46
CA SER A 146 -6.51 0.30 6.71
C SER A 146 -6.05 -1.11 7.06
N LEU A 147 -6.75 -2.13 6.57
CA LEU A 147 -6.67 -3.52 7.02
C LEU A 147 -5.89 -4.42 6.06
N ILE A 148 -5.29 -3.84 5.02
CA ILE A 148 -4.53 -4.59 4.02
C ILE A 148 -3.38 -3.75 3.45
N ALA A 149 -2.24 -4.40 3.23
CA ALA A 149 -1.14 -3.87 2.42
C ALA A 149 -0.94 -4.78 1.22
N THR A 150 -0.83 -4.21 0.02
CA THR A 150 -0.74 -4.99 -1.23
C THR A 150 0.38 -4.48 -2.13
N ASN A 151 0.96 -5.40 -2.88
CA ASN A 151 1.77 -5.09 -4.06
C ASN A 151 1.07 -5.63 -5.33
N LYS A 152 1.81 -5.76 -6.43
CA LYS A 152 1.23 -6.17 -7.72
C LYS A 152 0.62 -7.58 -7.74
N LYS A 153 1.10 -8.50 -6.90
CA LYS A 153 0.73 -9.92 -6.93
C LYS A 153 0.31 -10.48 -5.58
N TYR A 154 0.68 -9.83 -4.49
CA TYR A 154 0.54 -10.36 -3.14
C TYR A 154 -0.02 -9.29 -2.19
N GLY A 155 -0.57 -9.72 -1.06
CA GLY A 155 -1.04 -8.84 -0.02
C GLY A 155 -1.13 -9.51 1.35
N LEU A 156 -0.82 -8.72 2.38
CA LEU A 156 -1.04 -9.06 3.78
C LEU A 156 -2.36 -8.42 4.22
N ILE A 157 -3.27 -9.23 4.77
CA ILE A 157 -4.60 -8.80 5.22
C ILE A 157 -4.78 -9.10 6.72
N SER A 158 -5.60 -8.29 7.38
CA SER A 158 -6.05 -8.51 8.75
C SER A 158 -6.57 -9.94 8.97
N PRO A 159 -6.26 -10.58 10.11
CA PRO A 159 -6.67 -11.95 10.39
C PRO A 159 -8.18 -12.09 10.57
N ASP A 160 -8.88 -10.99 10.86
CA ASP A 160 -10.32 -10.97 11.09
C ASP A 160 -11.14 -10.91 9.78
N ALA A 161 -10.48 -10.93 8.62
CA ALA A 161 -11.13 -10.89 7.31
C ALA A 161 -11.87 -12.21 6.99
N THR A 162 -13.15 -12.11 6.60
CA THR A 162 -13.94 -13.32 6.30
C THR A 162 -13.48 -14.00 5.01
N ALA A 163 -13.87 -15.26 4.82
CA ALA A 163 -13.57 -15.99 3.58
C ALA A 163 -14.21 -15.30 2.36
N GLU A 164 -15.44 -14.79 2.51
CA GLU A 164 -16.15 -14.07 1.45
C GLU A 164 -15.46 -12.75 1.09
N GLU A 165 -15.06 -11.96 2.10
CA GLU A 165 -14.33 -10.70 1.89
C GLU A 165 -13.02 -10.96 1.13
N ARG A 166 -12.26 -11.99 1.54
CA ARG A 166 -11.00 -12.38 0.88
C ARG A 166 -11.20 -12.87 -0.55
N ASP A 167 -12.26 -13.62 -0.82
CA ASP A 167 -12.59 -14.09 -2.16
C ASP A 167 -12.91 -12.92 -3.11
N ILE A 168 -13.69 -11.94 -2.65
CA ILE A 168 -13.98 -10.70 -3.39
C ILE A 168 -12.69 -9.94 -3.70
N ILE A 169 -11.84 -9.75 -2.69
CA ILE A 169 -10.58 -9.00 -2.83
C ILE A 169 -9.62 -9.72 -3.78
N THR A 170 -9.43 -11.02 -3.61
CA THR A 170 -8.56 -11.87 -4.44
C THR A 170 -9.00 -11.83 -5.90
N LYS A 171 -10.30 -11.98 -6.19
CA LYS A 171 -10.84 -11.93 -7.55
C LYS A 171 -10.74 -10.55 -8.18
N THR A 172 -10.98 -9.49 -7.41
CA THR A 172 -10.98 -8.11 -7.92
C THR A 172 -9.56 -7.61 -8.16
N LEU A 173 -8.66 -7.80 -7.20
CA LEU A 173 -7.28 -7.32 -7.27
C LEU A 173 -6.35 -8.31 -8.00
N GLY A 174 -6.75 -9.58 -8.16
CA GLY A 174 -5.94 -10.61 -8.79
C GLY A 174 -4.61 -10.83 -8.08
N ILE A 175 -4.65 -10.91 -6.74
CA ILE A 175 -3.50 -11.09 -5.84
C ILE A 175 -3.71 -12.31 -4.93
N THR A 176 -2.61 -12.88 -4.42
CA THR A 176 -2.66 -13.85 -3.33
C THR A 176 -2.66 -13.14 -1.99
N LEU A 177 -3.59 -13.52 -1.10
CA LEU A 177 -3.70 -12.97 0.24
C LEU A 177 -3.16 -13.94 1.29
N THR A 178 -2.44 -13.40 2.26
CA THR A 178 -2.03 -14.09 3.48
C THR A 178 -2.50 -13.27 4.67
N GLU A 179 -2.99 -13.93 5.71
CA GLU A 179 -3.39 -13.29 6.97
C GLU A 179 -2.17 -13.03 7.85
N GLY A 180 -2.21 -11.95 8.64
CA GLY A 180 -1.23 -11.71 9.68
C GLY A 180 -1.39 -10.37 10.36
N THR A 181 -0.40 -9.98 11.16
CA THR A 181 -0.43 -8.75 11.95
C THR A 181 0.90 -8.00 11.83
N VAL A 182 0.93 -6.77 12.33
CA VAL A 182 2.11 -5.93 12.40
C VAL A 182 2.24 -5.34 13.80
N ASN A 183 3.41 -4.82 14.17
CA ASN A 183 3.60 -4.03 15.41
C ASN A 183 3.03 -4.68 16.69
N MET A 184 3.35 -5.96 16.96
CA MET A 184 2.87 -6.74 18.11
C MET A 184 1.35 -7.00 18.08
N GLY A 185 0.84 -7.59 17.00
CA GLY A 185 -0.53 -8.06 16.91
C GLY A 185 -1.54 -7.01 16.43
N ASN A 186 -1.10 -5.88 15.90
CA ASN A 186 -1.98 -4.85 15.35
C ASN A 186 -2.62 -5.35 14.04
N PRO A 187 -3.97 -5.40 13.94
CA PRO A 187 -4.68 -5.85 12.74
C PRO A 187 -4.74 -4.79 11.63
N TYR A 188 -4.39 -3.54 11.90
CA TYR A 188 -4.36 -2.45 10.91
C TYR A 188 -3.08 -2.52 10.08
N ILE A 189 -3.02 -3.48 9.16
CA ILE A 189 -1.82 -3.83 8.38
C ILE A 189 -1.17 -2.61 7.73
N ARG A 190 -1.97 -1.76 7.10
CA ARG A 190 -1.44 -0.60 6.37
C ARG A 190 -0.81 0.44 7.30
N SER A 191 -1.13 0.45 8.58
CA SER A 191 -0.45 1.33 9.53
C SER A 191 1.01 0.94 9.73
N GLY A 192 1.34 -0.35 9.73
CA GLY A 192 2.67 -0.85 10.05
C GLY A 192 3.56 -1.17 8.85
N ILE A 193 3.03 -1.12 7.61
CA ILE A 193 3.76 -1.50 6.40
C ILE A 193 3.69 -0.42 5.32
N LEU A 194 4.83 -0.18 4.69
CA LEU A 194 4.93 0.57 3.43
C LEU A 194 5.66 -0.30 2.42
N CYS A 195 4.99 -0.71 1.34
CA CYS A 195 5.55 -1.69 0.40
C CYS A 195 5.30 -1.34 -1.06
N ASN A 196 6.13 -1.91 -1.93
CA ASN A 196 5.89 -2.05 -3.35
C ASN A 196 6.33 -3.46 -3.80
N SER A 197 6.47 -3.71 -5.10
CA SER A 197 6.89 -5.02 -5.61
C SER A 197 8.39 -5.31 -5.47
N LYS A 198 9.19 -4.36 -4.94
CA LYS A 198 10.66 -4.43 -4.87
C LYS A 198 11.19 -4.56 -3.44
N GLY A 199 10.43 -4.07 -2.47
CA GLY A 199 10.72 -4.21 -1.05
C GLY A 199 9.63 -3.61 -0.18
N PHE A 200 9.82 -3.72 1.13
CA PHE A 200 8.94 -3.12 2.12
C PHE A 200 9.68 -2.64 3.36
N LEU A 201 9.11 -1.61 3.96
CA LEU A 201 9.42 -1.18 5.31
C LEU A 201 8.35 -1.77 6.23
N ILE A 202 8.75 -2.11 7.45
CA ILE A 202 7.83 -2.56 8.49
C ILE A 202 8.15 -1.85 9.81
N GLY A 203 7.15 -1.57 10.63
CA GLY A 203 7.35 -0.95 11.94
C GLY A 203 8.25 -1.80 12.84
N ASN A 204 9.21 -1.16 13.52
CA ASN A 204 10.22 -1.82 14.35
C ASN A 204 9.66 -2.54 15.58
N ASN A 205 8.41 -2.26 15.95
CA ASN A 205 7.70 -3.03 16.98
C ASN A 205 7.28 -4.41 16.46
N SER A 206 7.35 -4.67 15.15
CA SER A 206 6.94 -5.97 14.60
C SER A 206 7.91 -7.07 15.02
N GLY A 207 7.36 -8.17 15.52
CA GLY A 207 8.14 -9.32 15.98
C GLY A 207 8.75 -10.11 14.83
N GLY A 208 9.76 -10.93 15.12
CA GLY A 208 10.37 -11.83 14.12
C GLY A 208 9.33 -12.64 13.32
N PRO A 209 8.33 -13.28 13.96
CA PRO A 209 7.26 -13.97 13.23
C PRO A 209 6.43 -13.07 12.31
N GLU A 210 6.13 -11.83 12.72
CA GLU A 210 5.37 -10.88 11.89
C GLU A 210 6.18 -10.43 10.68
N ILE A 211 7.48 -10.21 10.85
CA ILE A 211 8.38 -9.84 9.76
C ILE A 211 8.45 -10.98 8.73
N VAL A 212 8.64 -12.22 9.18
CA VAL A 212 8.67 -13.40 8.29
C VAL A 212 7.34 -13.59 7.57
N ASN A 213 6.23 -13.47 8.30
CA ASN A 213 4.89 -13.55 7.71
C ASN A 213 4.67 -12.46 6.66
N ALA A 214 5.06 -11.21 6.93
CA ALA A 214 4.97 -10.12 5.95
C ALA A 214 5.87 -10.37 4.72
N ASP A 215 7.06 -10.94 4.91
CA ASP A 215 7.99 -11.27 3.84
C ASP A 215 7.41 -12.34 2.89
N GLU A 216 6.78 -13.37 3.45
CA GLU A 216 6.04 -14.40 2.73
C GLU A 216 4.77 -13.85 2.06
N ALA A 217 3.98 -13.09 2.83
CA ALA A 217 2.71 -12.50 2.39
C ALA A 217 2.86 -11.48 1.27
N LEU A 218 4.03 -10.85 1.14
CA LEU A 218 4.34 -9.92 0.05
C LEU A 218 5.15 -10.59 -1.08
N GLY A 219 5.48 -11.88 -0.94
CA GLY A 219 6.07 -12.69 -1.99
C GLY A 219 7.58 -12.50 -2.18
N PHE A 220 8.31 -12.13 -1.13
CA PHE A 220 9.75 -11.94 -1.19
C PHE A 220 10.57 -13.19 -0.79
N THR A 221 9.98 -14.11 -0.03
CA THR A 221 10.60 -15.41 0.31
C THR A 221 10.47 -16.46 -0.80
N ASN A 222 9.45 -16.37 -1.65
CA ASN A 222 9.15 -17.33 -2.71
C ASN A 222 10.05 -17.21 -3.95
N GLN A 223 11.22 -16.57 -3.84
CA GLN A 223 12.33 -16.80 -4.78
C GLN A 223 13.10 -18.05 -4.34
N GLU A 224 12.43 -19.20 -4.35
CA GLU A 224 13.16 -20.46 -4.33
C GLU A 224 13.98 -20.53 -5.61
N ASN A 225 15.30 -20.58 -5.42
CA ASN A 225 16.24 -21.12 -6.37
C ASN A 225 15.67 -22.43 -6.92
N HIS A 226 15.23 -22.44 -8.18
CA HIS A 226 15.36 -23.64 -8.98
C HIS A 226 16.81 -23.65 -9.47
N PRO A 227 17.74 -24.40 -8.85
CA PRO A 227 18.89 -24.84 -9.62
C PRO A 227 18.30 -25.70 -10.74
N GLU A 228 18.48 -25.28 -11.98
CA GLU A 228 18.34 -26.18 -13.12
C GLU A 228 19.31 -27.34 -12.88
N THR A 229 18.80 -28.42 -12.32
CA THR A 229 19.48 -29.71 -12.28
C THR A 229 19.30 -30.35 -13.64
N ASN A 230 20.01 -29.82 -14.65
CA ASN A 230 20.31 -30.62 -15.82
C ASN A 230 21.61 -31.35 -15.56
N ASN A 231 21.43 -32.55 -14.98
CA ASN A 231 22.39 -33.63 -14.99
C ASN A 231 23.00 -33.78 -16.38
N GLU A 232 24.32 -33.71 -16.44
CA GLU A 232 25.11 -34.43 -17.43
C GLU A 232 24.67 -35.90 -17.45
N HIS A 233 24.39 -36.44 -18.63
CA HIS A 233 24.69 -37.84 -18.93
C HIS A 233 25.37 -37.90 -20.30
N PRO A 234 26.57 -38.49 -20.39
CA PRO A 234 27.24 -38.73 -21.66
C PRO A 234 26.73 -40.04 -22.28
N ALA A 235 26.49 -40.01 -23.58
CA ALA A 235 26.52 -41.18 -24.46
C ALA A 235 26.90 -40.72 -25.88
#